data_AF-X1W1X5-F1
#
_entry.id   AF-X1W1X5-F1
#
_cell.length_a   1.000
_cell.length_b   1.000
_cell.length_c   1.000
_cell.angle_alpha   90.00
_cell.angle_beta   90.00
_cell.angle_gamma   90.00
#
_symmetry.space_group_name_H-M   'P 1'
#
loop_
_entity.id
_entity.type
_entity.pdbx_description
1 polymer ?
#
loop_
_entity_poly.entity_id
_entity_poly.type
_entity_poly.pdbx_seq_one_letter_code
_entity_poly.pdbx_strand_id
1 'polypeptide(L)' 'FDKTLGVIGIGRIGHLVAERAKGMKMKVVVYDPYIKPDSIEKLDLEPVSFDELLKRSDYIT' A
#
# COMPACT_ATOMS: atom_id res chain seq x y z
N PHE A 1 -11.86 5.96 11.67
CA PHE A 1 -10.66 6.79 11.53
C PHE A 1 -9.46 5.90 11.84
N ASP A 2 -8.37 6.00 11.05
CA ASP A 2 -7.16 5.16 11.16
C ASP A 2 -7.24 3.73 10.58
N LYS A 3 -8.03 3.53 9.51
CA LYS A 3 -8.13 2.24 8.79
C LYS A 3 -6.91 2.00 7.89
N THR A 4 -6.56 0.74 7.67
CA THR A 4 -5.44 0.32 6.82
C THR A 4 -5.93 -0.18 5.47
N LEU A 5 -5.41 0.41 4.39
CA LEU A 5 -5.56 -0.09 3.02
C LEU A 5 -4.33 -0.90 2.63
N GLY A 6 -4.54 -2.16 2.27
CA GLY A 6 -3.56 -2.98 1.57
C GLY A 6 -3.68 -2.82 0.07
N VAL A 7 -2.58 -2.55 -0.61
CA VAL A 7 -2.52 -2.47 -2.09
C VAL A 7 -1.65 -3.60 -2.62
N ILE A 8 -2.22 -4.47 -3.44
CA ILE A 8 -1.49 -5.55 -4.12
C ILE A 8 -1.16 -5.08 -5.53
N GLY A 9 0.13 -4.81 -5.78
CA GLY A 9 0.64 -4.27 -7.04
C GLY A 9 0.60 -2.74 -7.09
N ILE A 10 1.76 -2.10 -7.20
CA ILE A 10 1.91 -0.64 -7.16
C ILE A 10 2.31 -0.05 -8.51
N GLY A 11 1.56 -0.45 -9.53
CA GLY A 11 1.60 0.21 -10.84
C GLY A 11 0.97 1.60 -10.81
N ARG A 12 0.69 2.16 -12.00
CA ARG A 12 0.12 3.51 -12.14
C ARG A 12 -1.20 3.70 -11.38
N ILE A 13 -2.09 2.71 -11.41
CA ILE A 13 -3.39 2.77 -10.73
C ILE A 13 -3.22 2.61 -9.22
N GLY A 14 -2.46 1.60 -8.77
CA GLY A 14 -2.19 1.37 -7.36
C GLY A 14 -1.60 2.60 -6.66
N HIS A 15 -0.67 3.28 -7.31
CA HIS A 15 -0.10 4.53 -6.80
C HIS A 15 -1.15 5.64 -6.62
N LEU A 16 -2.01 5.84 -7.63
CA LEU A 16 -3.09 6.83 -7.57
C LEU A 16 -4.13 6.51 -6.49
N VAL A 17 -4.39 5.23 -6.24
CA VAL A 17 -5.29 4.79 -5.16
C VAL A 17 -4.63 5.02 -3.79
N ALA A 18 -3.36 4.67 -3.65
CA ALA A 18 -2.59 4.89 -2.43
C ALA A 18 -2.53 6.38 -2.04
N GLU A 19 -2.31 7.28 -3.01
CA GLU A 19 -2.34 8.73 -2.78
C GLU A 19 -3.71 9.22 -2.25
N ARG A 20 -4.81 8.74 -2.84
CA ARG A 20 -6.16 9.09 -2.37
C ARG A 20 -6.42 8.58 -0.96
N ALA A 21 -5.98 7.34 -0.67
CA ALA A 21 -6.13 6.74 0.66
C ALA A 21 -5.34 7.54 1.73
N LYS A 22 -4.13 7.99 1.41
CA LYS A 22 -3.38 8.92 2.27
C LYS A 22 -4.14 10.23 2.50
N GLY A 23 -4.75 10.80 1.45
CA GLY A 23 -5.61 11.99 1.57
C GLY A 23 -6.81 11.79 2.49
N MET A 24 -7.30 10.55 2.59
CA MET A 24 -8.36 10.13 3.53
C MET A 24 -7.83 9.80 4.95
N LYS A 25 -6.54 10.03 5.21
CA LYS A 25 -5.86 9.71 6.48
C LYS A 25 -5.91 8.22 6.82
N MET A 26 -5.82 7.36 5.81
CA MET A 26 -5.64 5.92 5.99
C MET A 26 -4.15 5.56 6.06
N LYS A 27 -3.84 4.44 6.74
CA LYS A 27 -2.53 3.79 6.62
C LYS A 27 -2.51 2.99 5.32
N VAL A 28 -1.40 3.03 4.59
CA VAL A 28 -1.27 2.31 3.32
C VAL A 28 -0.07 1.38 3.39
N VAL A 29 -0.33 0.08 3.23
CA VAL A 29 0.70 -0.96 3.13
C VAL A 29 0.63 -1.58 1.74
N VAL A 30 1.78 -1.94 1.18
CA VAL A 30 1.90 -2.33 -0.23
C VAL A 30 2.67 -3.62 -0.35
N TYR A 31 2.18 -4.52 -1.19
CA TYR A 31 2.94 -5.68 -1.64
C TYR A 31 3.03 -5.68 -3.16
N ASP A 32 4.25 -5.69 -3.69
CA ASP A 32 4.51 -5.88 -5.11
C ASP A 32 5.79 -6.72 -5.28
N PRO A 33 5.72 -7.96 -5.82
CA PRO A 33 6.89 -8.82 -5.95
C PRO A 33 7.85 -8.38 -7.07
N TYR A 34 7.45 -7.45 -7.93
CA TYR A 34 8.25 -7.00 -9.08
C TYR A 34 8.89 -5.63 -8.86
N ILE A 35 8.40 -4.86 -7.89
CA ILE A 35 8.96 -3.56 -7.52
C ILE A 35 9.81 -3.72 -6.25
N LYS A 36 11.03 -3.17 -6.28
CA LYS A 36 11.93 -3.19 -5.13
C LYS A 36 11.35 -2.35 -3.98
N PRO A 37 11.47 -2.80 -2.71
CA PRO A 37 11.03 -2.04 -1.53
C PRO A 37 11.48 -0.57 -1.53
N ASP A 38 12.76 -0.30 -1.83
CA ASP A 38 13.30 1.07 -1.90
C ASP A 38 12.55 2.00 -2.86
N SER A 39 12.00 1.45 -3.97
CA SER A 39 11.21 2.23 -4.91
C SER A 39 9.83 2.57 -4.35
N ILE A 40 9.27 1.69 -3.53
CA ILE A 40 7.98 1.87 -2.85
C ILE A 40 8.13 2.91 -1.73
N GLU A 41 9.21 2.82 -0.94
CA GLU A 41 9.52 3.76 0.14
C GLU A 41 9.75 5.19 -0.38
N LYS A 42 10.35 5.35 -1.58
CA LYS A 42 10.48 6.66 -2.24
C LYS A 42 9.13 7.31 -2.59
N LEU A 43 8.06 6.53 -2.66
CA LEU A 43 6.69 7.01 -2.84
C LEU A 43 5.98 7.25 -1.50
N ASP A 44 6.73 7.21 -0.39
CA ASP A 44 6.25 7.34 0.98
C ASP A 44 5.23 6.24 1.34
N LEU A 45 5.37 5.06 0.73
CA LEU A 45 4.53 3.89 0.97
C LEU A 45 5.30 2.84 1.77
N GLU A 46 4.59 2.04 2.56
CA GLU A 46 5.19 1.00 3.39
C GLU A 46 5.17 -0.36 2.65
N PRO A 47 6.30 -0.84 2.12
CA PRO A 47 6.37 -2.18 1.55
C PRO A 47 6.28 -3.23 2.67
N VAL A 48 5.39 -4.20 2.50
CA VAL A 48 5.20 -5.32 3.43
C VAL A 48 5.18 -6.65 2.67
N SER A 49 5.33 -7.76 3.39
CA SER A 49 5.10 -9.09 2.80
C SER A 49 3.61 -9.31 2.47
N PHE A 50 3.31 -10.23 1.56
CA PHE A 50 1.92 -10.56 1.21
C PHE A 50 1.11 -11.01 2.43
N ASP A 51 1.68 -11.89 3.26
CA ASP A 51 1.03 -12.36 4.49
C ASP A 51 0.77 -11.25 5.49
N GLU A 52 1.70 -10.30 5.60
CA GLU A 52 1.56 -9.15 6.49
C GLU A 52 0.48 -8.17 5.99
N LEU A 53 0.41 -7.93 4.67
CA LEU A 53 -0.66 -7.14 4.06
C LEU A 53 -2.03 -7.73 4.42
N LEU A 54 -2.22 -9.04 4.23
CA LEU A 54 -3.48 -9.71 4.55
C LEU A 54 -3.86 -9.60 6.02
N LYS A 55 -2.88 -9.63 6.94
CA LYS A 55 -3.12 -9.52 8.38
C LYS A 55 -3.47 -8.10 8.84
N ARG A 56 -2.88 -7.08 8.22
CA ARG A 56 -2.99 -5.67 8.66
C ARG A 56 -4.12 -4.90 7.99
N SER A 57 -4.55 -5.33 6.81
CA SER A 57 -5.47 -4.56 5.97
C SER A 57 -6.92 -4.67 6.43
N ASP A 58 -7.60 -3.54 6.59
CA ASP A 58 -9.05 -3.48 6.73
C ASP A 58 -9.76 -3.54 5.36
N TYR A 59 -9.07 -3.07 4.32
CA TYR A 59 -9.52 -3.06 2.92
C TYR A 59 -8.36 -3.50 2.03
N ILE A 60 -8.64 -4.22 0.95
CA ILE A 60 -7.63 -4.67 0.00
C ILE A 60 -8.09 -4.31 -1.41
N THR A 61 -7.15 -3.88 -2.24
CA THR A 61 -7.35 -3.63 -3.67
C THR A 61 -6.17 -4.12 -4.50
#